data_AF-A0A1A9HZU0-F1
#
_entry.id   AF-A0A1A9HZU0-F1
#
_cell.length_a   1.000
_cell.length_b   1.000
_cell.length_c   1.000
_cell.angle_alpha   90.00
_cell.angle_beta   90.00
_cell.angle_gamma   90.00
#
_symmetry.space_group_name_H-M   'P 1'
#
loop_
_entity.id
_entity.type
_entity.pdbx_description
1 polymer ?
#
loop_
_entity_poly.entity_id
_entity_poly.type
_entity_poly.pdbx_seq_one_letter_code
_entity_poly.pdbx_strand_id
1 'polypeptide(L)'
;MAIDDQYTDSTLFKRVSESDEQAFNLIFDRYWPQVYGTTLHLTKKTEEARDLSQDIFIKLWENRSRLKDIVNPSSYLYTISRNLVIDHLRKNVFDPSNTDFLLNYFQSAASTPQEMAEYRELHNLLNNAVEALPGKIKEVFILSRYKGLTHEQIAAALGISVVSSKTYIVRALQLIRKFMLSHADTHLIWMAFVLLLQR
;
A
#
# COMPACT_ATOMS: atom_id res chain seq x y z
N MET A 1 27.41 -18.47 -10.83
CA MET A 1 28.30 -17.71 -11.72
C MET A 1 28.58 -16.39 -11.03
N ALA A 2 29.77 -16.25 -10.45
CA ALA A 2 30.12 -15.17 -9.53
C ALA A 2 30.89 -14.08 -10.26
N ILE A 3 30.24 -12.95 -10.53
CA ILE A 3 30.88 -11.70 -10.98
C ILE A 3 30.51 -10.53 -10.04
N ASP A 4 29.72 -10.77 -8.98
CA ASP A 4 28.88 -9.72 -8.40
C ASP A 4 29.51 -8.88 -7.27
N ASP A 5 30.70 -9.21 -6.76
CA ASP A 5 31.22 -8.58 -5.52
C ASP A 5 32.11 -7.33 -5.75
N GLN A 6 32.28 -6.88 -7.00
CA GLN A 6 33.18 -5.76 -7.32
C GLN A 6 32.56 -4.36 -7.18
N TYR A 7 31.23 -4.25 -7.16
CA TYR A 7 30.55 -2.96 -7.09
C TYR A 7 29.65 -2.88 -5.86
N THR A 8 29.88 -1.86 -5.04
CA THR A 8 28.95 -1.52 -3.96
C THR A 8 27.60 -1.11 -4.56
N ASP A 9 26.51 -1.39 -3.84
CA ASP A 9 25.16 -1.05 -4.31
C ASP A 9 25.00 0.44 -4.61
N SER A 10 25.65 1.30 -3.84
CA SER A 10 25.64 2.75 -4.06
C SER A 10 26.29 3.13 -5.40
N THR A 11 27.39 2.46 -5.77
CA THR A 11 28.04 2.64 -7.07
C THR A 11 27.12 2.19 -8.21
N LEU A 12 26.44 1.06 -8.06
CA LEU A 12 25.49 0.57 -9.06
C LEU A 12 24.31 1.54 -9.22
N PHE A 13 23.72 2.03 -8.12
CA PHE A 13 22.63 3.02 -8.17
C PHE A 13 23.05 4.32 -8.85
N LYS A 14 24.28 4.78 -8.64
CA LYS A 14 24.83 5.93 -9.34
C LYS A 14 24.92 5.67 -10.85
N ARG A 15 25.44 4.52 -11.28
CA ARG A 15 25.51 4.16 -12.70
C ARG A 15 24.13 4.03 -13.34
N VAL A 16 23.16 3.44 -12.62
CA VAL A 16 21.77 3.38 -13.07
C VAL A 16 21.19 4.78 -13.28
N SER A 17 21.56 5.76 -12.44
CA SER A 17 21.12 7.16 -12.62
C SER A 17 21.66 7.82 -13.90
N GLU A 18 22.76 7.30 -14.43
CA GLU A 18 23.39 7.68 -15.69
C GLU A 18 22.85 6.86 -16.89
N SER A 19 21.76 6.10 -16.67
CA SER A 19 21.11 5.21 -17.66
C SER A 19 21.95 4.01 -18.10
N ASP A 20 22.83 3.51 -17.22
CA ASP A 20 23.57 2.27 -17.45
C ASP A 20 22.65 1.04 -17.24
N GLU A 21 22.24 0.41 -18.35
CA GLU A 21 21.38 -0.77 -18.35
C GLU A 21 22.06 -2.01 -17.74
N GLN A 22 23.39 -2.14 -17.87
CA GLN A 22 24.10 -3.26 -17.27
C GLN A 22 24.10 -3.16 -15.75
N ALA A 23 24.31 -1.94 -15.23
CA ALA A 23 24.19 -1.68 -13.79
C ALA A 23 22.76 -1.95 -13.29
N PHE A 24 21.74 -1.66 -14.10
CA PHE A 24 20.36 -1.94 -13.75
C PHE A 24 20.06 -3.43 -13.68
N ASN A 25 20.55 -4.22 -14.65
CA ASN A 25 20.40 -5.69 -14.62
C ASN A 25 21.05 -6.31 -13.38
N LEU A 26 22.23 -5.82 -12.98
CA LEU A 26 22.88 -6.27 -11.75
C LEU A 26 22.06 -5.94 -10.50
N ILE A 27 21.49 -4.73 -10.42
CA ILE A 27 20.57 -4.36 -9.34
C ILE A 27 19.31 -5.23 -9.36
N PHE A 28 18.75 -5.49 -10.53
CA PHE A 28 17.59 -6.35 -10.70
C PHE A 28 17.87 -7.75 -10.15
N ASP A 29 18.92 -8.42 -10.63
CA ASP A 29 19.27 -9.77 -10.22
C ASP A 29 19.57 -9.85 -8.71
N ARG A 30 20.31 -8.88 -8.18
CA ARG A 30 20.69 -8.81 -6.77
C ARG A 30 19.50 -8.58 -5.84
N TYR A 31 18.60 -7.70 -6.22
CA TYR A 31 17.50 -7.26 -5.34
C TYR A 31 16.16 -7.93 -5.62
N TRP A 32 16.03 -8.67 -6.72
CA TRP A 32 14.82 -9.42 -7.04
C TRP A 32 14.35 -10.29 -5.87
N PRO A 33 15.19 -11.10 -5.19
CA PRO A 33 14.73 -11.93 -4.08
C PRO A 33 14.17 -11.11 -2.90
N GLN A 34 14.76 -9.96 -2.60
CA GLN A 34 14.29 -9.08 -1.51
C GLN A 34 12.96 -8.42 -1.87
N VAL A 35 12.86 -7.85 -3.07
CA VAL A 35 11.65 -7.17 -3.56
C VAL A 35 10.52 -8.18 -3.67
N TYR A 36 10.76 -9.30 -4.34
CA TYR A 36 9.78 -10.38 -4.48
C TYR A 36 9.39 -10.99 -3.13
N GLY A 37 10.33 -11.22 -2.22
CA GLY A 37 10.03 -11.69 -0.88
C GLY A 37 9.14 -10.72 -0.09
N THR A 38 9.42 -9.42 -0.20
CA THR A 38 8.64 -8.36 0.44
C THR A 38 7.24 -8.27 -0.15
N THR A 39 7.12 -8.26 -1.48
CA THR A 39 5.82 -8.21 -2.17
C THR A 39 5.02 -9.47 -1.90
N LEU A 40 5.62 -10.65 -1.97
CA LEU A 40 4.96 -11.92 -1.66
C LEU A 40 4.47 -12.00 -0.22
N HIS A 41 5.29 -11.56 0.73
CA HIS A 41 4.89 -11.51 2.13
C HIS A 41 3.68 -10.60 2.35
N LEU A 42 3.65 -9.47 1.64
CA LEU A 42 2.61 -8.46 1.76
C LEU A 42 1.39 -8.68 0.85
N THR A 43 1.47 -9.44 -0.24
CA THR A 43 0.32 -9.74 -1.12
C THR A 43 -0.26 -11.12 -0.86
N LYS A 44 0.56 -12.01 -0.29
CA LYS A 44 0.27 -13.42 -0.03
C LYS A 44 -0.18 -14.21 -1.27
N LYS A 45 0.06 -13.68 -2.47
CA LYS A 45 -0.31 -14.27 -3.76
C LYS A 45 0.85 -14.19 -4.74
N THR A 46 1.27 -15.33 -5.26
CA THR A 46 2.45 -15.49 -6.13
C THR A 46 2.37 -14.63 -7.39
N GLU A 47 1.24 -14.67 -8.11
CA GLU A 47 1.08 -13.91 -9.36
C GLU A 47 1.10 -12.39 -9.09
N GLU A 48 0.28 -11.91 -8.14
CA GLU A 48 0.28 -10.49 -7.77
C GLU A 48 1.64 -10.01 -7.25
N ALA A 49 2.35 -10.85 -6.48
CA ALA A 49 3.70 -10.53 -6.01
C ALA A 49 4.69 -10.36 -7.16
N ARG A 50 4.63 -11.23 -8.17
CA ARG A 50 5.51 -11.16 -9.34
C ARG A 50 5.26 -9.87 -10.12
N ASP A 51 4.00 -9.57 -10.43
CA ASP A 51 3.61 -8.39 -11.20
C ASP A 51 4.03 -7.10 -10.48
N LEU A 52 3.72 -6.98 -9.19
CA LEU A 52 4.09 -5.80 -8.41
C LEU A 52 5.62 -5.66 -8.28
N SER A 53 6.36 -6.77 -8.20
CA SER A 53 7.83 -6.73 -8.19
C SER A 53 8.38 -6.17 -9.50
N GLN A 54 7.82 -6.58 -10.65
CA GLN A 54 8.20 -6.03 -11.94
C GLN A 54 7.89 -4.54 -12.02
N ASP A 55 6.69 -4.12 -11.60
CA ASP A 55 6.29 -2.70 -11.55
C ASP A 55 7.25 -1.86 -10.70
N ILE A 56 7.74 -2.39 -9.58
CA ILE A 56 8.72 -1.70 -8.72
C ILE A 56 10.01 -1.44 -9.49
N PHE A 57 10.54 -2.42 -10.22
CA PHE A 57 11.76 -2.25 -11.01
C PHE A 57 11.55 -1.33 -12.23
N ILE A 58 10.39 -1.39 -12.89
CA ILE A 58 10.03 -0.44 -13.96
C ILE A 58 10.04 0.98 -13.41
N LYS A 59 9.37 1.22 -12.28
CA LYS A 59 9.35 2.54 -11.64
C LYS A 59 10.71 2.99 -11.16
N LEU A 60 11.55 2.07 -10.69
CA LEU A 60 12.94 2.35 -10.33
C LEU A 60 13.71 2.90 -11.53
N TRP A 61 13.55 2.26 -12.70
CA TRP A 61 14.18 2.70 -13.95
C TRP A 61 13.62 4.03 -14.46
N GLU A 62 12.30 4.22 -14.43
CA GLU A 62 11.67 5.48 -14.83
C GLU A 62 12.14 6.66 -13.97
N ASN A 63 12.36 6.42 -12.67
CA ASN A 63 12.81 7.42 -11.71
C ASN A 63 14.33 7.40 -11.46
N ARG A 64 15.10 6.74 -12.34
CA ARG A 64 16.54 6.46 -12.14
C ARG A 64 17.40 7.69 -11.86
N SER A 65 17.06 8.85 -12.40
CA SER A 65 17.81 10.11 -12.21
C SER A 65 17.95 10.53 -10.74
N ARG A 66 17.08 10.04 -9.86
CA ARG A 66 17.10 10.30 -8.41
C ARG A 66 17.95 9.31 -7.61
N LEU A 67 18.45 8.24 -8.23
CA LEU A 67 19.14 7.16 -7.53
C LEU A 67 20.56 7.52 -7.09
N LYS A 68 21.17 8.54 -7.71
CA LYS A 68 22.51 9.04 -7.35
C LYS A 68 22.65 9.49 -5.88
N ASP A 69 21.53 9.92 -5.27
CA ASP A 69 21.51 10.47 -3.91
C ASP A 69 21.12 9.42 -2.86
N ILE A 70 20.89 8.17 -3.27
CA ILE A 70 20.47 7.08 -2.38
C ILE A 70 21.68 6.43 -1.72
N VAL A 71 21.79 6.63 -0.41
CA VAL A 71 22.89 6.10 0.42
C VAL A 71 22.70 4.60 0.74
N ASN A 72 21.45 4.15 0.93
CA ASN A 72 21.14 2.75 1.26
C ASN A 72 20.11 2.17 0.27
N PRO A 73 20.58 1.57 -0.84
CA PRO A 73 19.75 0.92 -1.85
C PRO A 73 18.78 -0.15 -1.31
N SER A 74 19.24 -1.01 -0.39
CA SER A 74 18.39 -2.06 0.19
C SER A 74 17.23 -1.50 1.00
N SER A 75 17.48 -0.51 1.87
CA SER A 75 16.42 0.16 2.61
C SER A 75 15.47 0.92 1.69
N TYR A 76 16.00 1.58 0.66
CA TYR A 76 15.20 2.29 -0.32
C TYR A 76 14.26 1.34 -1.07
N LEU A 77 14.79 0.23 -1.59
CA LEU A 77 14.04 -0.80 -2.30
C LEU A 77 12.97 -1.44 -1.41
N TYR A 78 13.29 -1.72 -0.15
CA TYR A 78 12.29 -2.18 0.82
C TYR A 78 11.15 -1.17 0.99
N THR A 79 11.47 0.12 1.21
CA THR A 79 10.46 1.17 1.41
C THR A 79 9.56 1.34 0.18
N ILE A 80 10.12 1.43 -1.03
CA ILE A 80 9.30 1.58 -2.24
C ILE A 80 8.44 0.34 -2.49
N SER A 81 8.98 -0.86 -2.23
CA SER A 81 8.25 -2.12 -2.42
C SER A 81 7.05 -2.18 -1.49
N ARG A 82 7.29 -1.90 -0.19
CA ARG A 82 6.24 -1.85 0.82
C ARG A 82 5.16 -0.82 0.46
N ASN A 83 5.56 0.38 0.05
CA ASN A 83 4.60 1.45 -0.27
C ASN A 83 3.75 1.09 -1.49
N LEU A 84 4.36 0.56 -2.56
CA LEU A 84 3.63 0.18 -3.77
C LEU A 84 2.64 -0.95 -3.52
N VAL A 85 3.03 -1.96 -2.73
CA VAL A 85 2.11 -3.04 -2.35
C VAL A 85 0.97 -2.51 -1.49
N ILE A 86 1.25 -1.64 -0.51
CA ILE A 86 0.21 -1.03 0.31
C ILE A 86 -0.76 -0.22 -0.54
N ASP A 87 -0.26 0.53 -1.52
CA ASP A 87 -1.12 1.29 -2.44
C ASP A 87 -1.97 0.37 -3.32
N HIS A 88 -1.41 -0.75 -3.80
CA HIS A 88 -2.16 -1.78 -4.52
C HIS A 88 -3.26 -2.40 -3.67
N LEU A 89 -2.93 -2.87 -2.47
CA LEU A 89 -3.90 -3.44 -1.54
C LEU A 89 -4.99 -2.42 -1.20
N ARG A 90 -4.62 -1.16 -0.93
CA ARG A 90 -5.58 -0.09 -0.65
C ARG A 90 -6.58 0.09 -1.78
N LYS A 91 -6.11 0.18 -3.02
CA LYS A 91 -6.99 0.33 -4.20
C LYS A 91 -8.00 -0.80 -4.27
N ASN A 92 -7.56 -2.03 -4.04
CA ASN A 92 -8.44 -3.19 -4.10
C ASN A 92 -9.41 -3.29 -2.90
N VAL A 93 -8.96 -2.94 -1.68
CA VAL A 93 -9.81 -2.91 -0.48
C VAL A 93 -10.99 -1.95 -0.64
N PHE A 94 -10.75 -0.81 -1.27
CA PHE A 94 -11.77 0.22 -1.45
C PHE A 94 -12.43 0.19 -2.83
N ASP A 95 -12.09 -0.77 -3.70
CA ASP A 95 -12.77 -0.90 -4.98
C ASP A 95 -14.23 -1.33 -4.75
N PRO A 96 -15.25 -0.53 -5.16
CA PRO A 96 -16.65 -0.87 -4.98
C PRO A 96 -17.07 -2.15 -5.72
N SER A 97 -16.31 -2.55 -6.73
CA SER A 97 -16.52 -3.80 -7.47
C SER A 97 -15.92 -5.03 -6.77
N ASN A 98 -15.10 -4.81 -5.74
CA ASN A 98 -14.36 -5.84 -5.03
C ASN A 98 -14.70 -5.85 -3.53
N THR A 99 -15.99 -5.99 -3.21
CA THR A 99 -16.51 -6.01 -1.82
C THR A 99 -15.88 -7.10 -0.97
N ASP A 100 -15.50 -8.21 -1.61
CA ASP A 100 -14.91 -9.38 -0.95
C ASP A 100 -13.37 -9.39 -1.02
N PHE A 101 -12.71 -8.30 -1.46
CA PHE A 101 -11.26 -8.28 -1.63
C PHE A 101 -10.54 -8.72 -0.36
N LEU A 102 -10.91 -8.14 0.79
CA LEU A 102 -10.32 -8.50 2.07
C LEU A 102 -10.54 -9.98 2.38
N LEU A 103 -11.74 -10.50 2.16
CA LEU A 103 -12.05 -11.91 2.39
C LEU A 103 -11.20 -12.84 1.50
N ASN A 104 -11.10 -12.53 0.20
CA ASN A 104 -10.33 -13.30 -0.78
C ASN A 104 -8.81 -13.19 -0.58
N TYR A 105 -8.32 -11.99 -0.27
CA TYR A 105 -6.93 -11.72 0.05
C TYR A 105 -6.47 -12.56 1.24
N PHE A 106 -7.32 -12.69 2.25
CA PHE A 106 -7.02 -13.48 3.45
C PHE A 106 -7.33 -14.98 3.31
N GLN A 107 -8.26 -15.39 2.44
CA GLN A 107 -8.54 -16.80 2.14
C GLN A 107 -7.48 -17.46 1.27
N SER A 108 -6.87 -16.71 0.34
CA SER A 108 -5.87 -17.22 -0.61
C SER A 108 -4.46 -17.32 -0.02
N ALA A 109 -4.18 -16.51 1.00
CA ALA A 109 -3.07 -16.73 1.89
C ALA A 109 -3.22 -18.08 2.59
N ALA A 110 -2.13 -18.81 2.85
CA ALA A 110 -2.11 -20.00 3.68
C ALA A 110 -2.45 -19.67 5.15
N SER A 111 -3.65 -19.14 5.37
CA SER A 111 -4.16 -18.64 6.63
C SER A 111 -4.86 -19.79 7.35
N THR A 112 -4.60 -19.93 8.65
CA THR A 112 -5.32 -20.89 9.47
C THR A 112 -6.82 -20.53 9.56
N PRO A 113 -7.72 -21.47 9.89
CA PRO A 113 -9.14 -21.17 10.13
C PRO A 113 -9.35 -20.06 11.19
N GLN A 114 -8.43 -19.99 12.16
CA GLN A 114 -8.39 -18.95 13.18
C GLN A 114 -8.11 -17.57 12.57
N GLU A 115 -7.07 -17.45 11.75
CA GLU A 115 -6.78 -16.20 11.02
C GLU A 115 -7.98 -15.79 10.15
N MET A 116 -8.61 -16.72 9.43
CA MET A 116 -9.81 -16.43 8.63
C MET A 116 -10.99 -15.90 9.46
N ALA A 117 -11.12 -16.30 10.73
CA ALA A 117 -12.13 -15.77 11.64
C ALA A 117 -11.77 -14.34 12.08
N GLU A 118 -10.52 -14.12 12.50
CA GLU A 118 -10.00 -12.80 12.88
C GLU A 118 -10.11 -11.77 11.76
N TYR A 119 -9.91 -12.19 10.50
CA TYR A 119 -10.07 -11.30 9.35
C TYR A 119 -11.53 -10.94 9.07
N ARG A 120 -12.45 -11.89 9.20
CA ARG A 120 -13.88 -11.62 9.06
C ARG A 120 -14.34 -10.65 10.14
N GLU A 121 -13.85 -10.83 11.36
CA GLU A 121 -14.09 -9.92 12.46
C GLU A 121 -13.55 -8.51 12.17
N LEU A 122 -12.31 -8.41 11.69
CA LEU A 122 -11.70 -7.14 11.29
C LEU A 122 -12.48 -6.44 10.18
N HIS A 123 -12.90 -7.18 9.14
CA HIS A 123 -13.67 -6.65 8.03
C HIS A 123 -15.02 -6.11 8.50
N ASN A 124 -15.74 -6.89 9.30
CA ASN A 124 -17.01 -6.46 9.88
C ASN A 124 -16.84 -5.23 10.77
N LEU A 125 -15.76 -5.18 11.56
CA LEU A 125 -15.50 -4.06 12.43
C LEU A 125 -15.18 -2.77 11.66
N LEU A 126 -14.41 -2.87 10.58
CA LEU A 126 -14.12 -1.74 9.69
C LEU A 126 -15.41 -1.23 9.02
N ASN A 127 -16.26 -2.14 8.52
CA ASN A 127 -17.54 -1.77 7.92
C ASN A 127 -18.44 -1.07 8.95
N ASN A 128 -18.55 -1.60 10.16
CA ASN A 128 -19.30 -0.98 11.25
C ASN A 128 -18.74 0.41 11.61
N ALA A 129 -17.42 0.58 11.61
CA ALA A 129 -16.77 1.87 11.86
C ALA A 129 -17.11 2.91 10.78
N VAL A 130 -17.15 2.49 9.51
CA VAL A 130 -17.54 3.35 8.38
C VAL A 130 -19.02 3.68 8.43
N GLU A 131 -19.87 2.69 8.77
CA GLU A 131 -21.30 2.89 8.93
C GLU A 131 -21.65 3.85 10.08
N ALA A 132 -20.86 3.84 11.15
CA ALA A 132 -20.99 4.75 12.29
C ALA A 132 -20.54 6.20 12.00
N LEU A 133 -19.99 6.50 10.81
CA LEU A 133 -19.58 7.85 10.47
C LEU A 133 -20.80 8.78 10.29
N PRO A 134 -20.76 10.03 10.79
CA PRO A 134 -21.90 10.94 10.67
C PRO A 134 -22.01 11.57 9.27
N GLY A 135 -23.20 11.46 8.64
CA GLY A 135 -23.65 12.29 7.52
C GLY A 135 -22.59 12.63 6.47
N LYS A 136 -22.28 13.93 6.33
CA LYS A 136 -21.30 14.43 5.35
C LYS A 136 -19.88 13.88 5.53
N ILE A 137 -19.49 13.46 6.74
CA ILE A 137 -18.17 12.84 6.98
C ILE A 137 -18.12 11.46 6.31
N LYS A 138 -19.19 10.67 6.46
CA LYS A 138 -19.33 9.36 5.79
C LYS A 138 -19.32 9.52 4.28
N GLU A 139 -20.11 10.46 3.76
CA GLU A 139 -20.24 10.71 2.32
C GLU A 139 -18.90 11.11 1.69
N VAL A 140 -18.16 12.04 2.33
CA VAL A 140 -16.81 12.44 1.90
C VAL A 140 -15.83 11.26 1.97
N PHE A 141 -15.89 10.45 3.03
CA PHE A 141 -15.05 9.27 3.15
C PHE A 141 -15.31 8.27 2.02
N ILE A 142 -16.58 7.98 1.73
CA ILE A 142 -16.98 7.06 0.66
C ILE A 142 -16.49 7.58 -0.70
N LEU A 143 -16.74 8.85 -1.02
CA LEU A 143 -16.30 9.41 -2.30
C LEU A 143 -14.78 9.42 -2.45
N SER A 144 -14.05 9.69 -1.38
CA SER A 144 -12.58 9.70 -1.42
C SER A 144 -11.98 8.30 -1.48
N ARG A 145 -12.46 7.37 -0.66
CA ARG A 145 -11.84 6.05 -0.51
C ARG A 145 -12.39 5.05 -1.51
N TYR A 146 -13.72 4.97 -1.62
CA TYR A 146 -14.37 3.98 -2.49
C TYR A 146 -14.48 4.44 -3.94
N LYS A 147 -14.67 5.74 -4.17
CA LYS A 147 -14.80 6.27 -5.54
C LYS A 147 -13.51 6.90 -6.06
N GLY A 148 -12.49 7.04 -5.23
CA GLY A 148 -11.17 7.57 -5.63
C GLY A 148 -11.16 9.05 -6.02
N LEU A 149 -12.16 9.83 -5.62
CA LEU A 149 -12.26 11.24 -6.01
C LEU A 149 -11.22 12.10 -5.28
N THR A 150 -10.69 13.08 -6.01
CA THR A 150 -9.84 14.15 -5.46
C THR A 150 -10.66 15.07 -4.55
N HIS A 151 -9.99 15.86 -3.70
CA HIS A 151 -10.69 16.80 -2.82
C HIS A 151 -11.46 17.86 -3.59
N GLU A 152 -10.94 18.26 -4.73
CA GLU A 152 -11.52 19.19 -5.68
C GLU A 152 -12.82 18.62 -6.26
N GLN A 153 -12.80 17.36 -6.70
CA GLN A 153 -14.00 16.67 -7.19
C GLN A 153 -15.05 16.47 -6.08
N ILE A 154 -14.63 16.10 -4.87
CA ILE A 154 -15.56 15.94 -3.73
C ILE A 154 -16.18 17.28 -3.33
N ALA A 155 -15.37 18.35 -3.31
CA ALA A 155 -15.82 19.70 -3.02
C ALA A 155 -16.92 20.15 -3.99
N ALA A 156 -16.69 19.93 -5.29
CA ALA A 156 -17.66 20.21 -6.34
C ALA A 156 -18.92 19.33 -6.20
N ALA A 157 -18.77 18.03 -5.98
CA ALA A 157 -19.89 17.10 -5.88
C ALA A 157 -20.83 17.37 -4.68
N LEU A 158 -20.28 17.81 -3.55
CA LEU A 158 -21.04 17.99 -2.30
C LEU A 158 -21.37 19.45 -1.96
N GLY A 159 -20.95 20.40 -2.81
CA GLY A 159 -21.11 21.83 -2.58
C GLY A 159 -20.39 22.31 -1.32
N ILE A 160 -19.18 21.79 -1.04
CA ILE A 160 -18.36 22.16 0.12
C ILE A 160 -17.00 22.72 -0.34
N SER A 161 -16.24 23.32 0.57
CA SER A 161 -14.87 23.75 0.24
C SER A 161 -13.89 22.56 0.17
N VAL A 162 -12.82 22.70 -0.61
CA VAL A 162 -11.70 21.73 -0.65
C VAL A 162 -11.09 21.55 0.75
N VAL A 163 -11.02 22.62 1.54
CA VAL A 163 -10.57 22.58 2.94
C VAL A 163 -11.51 21.71 3.79
N SER A 164 -12.83 21.91 3.66
CA SER A 164 -13.84 21.09 4.35
C SER A 164 -13.71 19.62 3.97
N SER A 165 -13.50 19.29 2.69
CA SER A 165 -13.26 17.92 2.23
C SER A 165 -12.05 17.29 2.93
N LYS A 166 -10.91 18.02 2.99
CA LYS A 166 -9.72 17.58 3.73
C LYS A 166 -10.00 17.37 5.22
N THR A 167 -10.68 18.32 5.87
CA THR A 167 -11.05 18.25 7.29
C THR A 167 -11.96 17.07 7.57
N TYR A 168 -12.96 16.82 6.73
CA TYR A 168 -13.88 15.70 6.90
C TYR A 168 -13.19 14.35 6.73
N ILE A 169 -12.23 14.21 5.81
CA ILE A 169 -11.40 13.00 5.73
C ILE A 169 -10.58 12.79 7.01
N VAL A 170 -9.93 13.82 7.53
CA VAL A 170 -9.18 13.71 8.80
C VAL A 170 -10.10 13.27 9.94
N ARG A 171 -11.29 13.88 10.05
CA ARG A 171 -12.29 13.49 11.06
C ARG A 171 -12.80 12.06 10.88
N ALA A 172 -13.05 11.63 9.64
CA ALA A 172 -13.47 10.26 9.36
C ALA A 172 -12.45 9.25 9.87
N LEU A 173 -11.16 9.48 9.58
CA LEU A 173 -10.08 8.60 10.03
C LEU A 173 -9.95 8.58 11.57
N GLN A 174 -10.12 9.73 12.23
CA GLN A 174 -10.12 9.79 13.70
C GLN A 174 -11.28 9.01 14.31
N LEU A 175 -12.48 9.12 13.74
CA LEU A 175 -13.67 8.41 14.21
C LEU A 175 -13.55 6.91 13.98
N ILE A 176 -13.10 6.48 12.80
CA ILE A 176 -12.84 5.06 12.51
C ILE A 176 -11.80 4.53 13.49
N ARG A 177 -10.67 5.22 13.68
CA ARG A 177 -9.63 4.79 14.63
C ARG A 177 -10.20 4.64 16.04
N LYS A 178 -11.00 5.62 16.50
CA LYS A 178 -11.62 5.57 17.84
C LYS A 178 -12.57 4.39 17.96
N PHE A 179 -13.40 4.14 16.94
CA PHE A 179 -14.31 3.00 16.90
C PHE A 179 -13.55 1.67 17.00
N MET A 180 -12.52 1.49 16.18
CA MET A 180 -11.67 0.29 16.19
C MET A 180 -11.00 0.08 17.55
N LEU A 181 -10.42 1.13 18.15
CA LEU A 181 -9.77 1.05 19.48
C LEU A 181 -10.72 0.62 20.61
N SER A 182 -12.02 0.88 20.46
CA SER A 182 -13.03 0.49 21.45
C SER A 182 -13.60 -0.91 21.26
N HIS A 183 -13.25 -1.60 20.17
CA HIS A 183 -13.91 -2.87 19.77
C HIS A 183 -12.95 -3.95 19.22
N ALA A 184 -11.63 -3.70 19.12
CA ALA A 184 -10.66 -4.67 18.60
C ALA A 184 -9.46 -4.89 19.51
N ASP A 185 -8.89 -6.09 19.42
CA ASP A 185 -7.57 -6.42 19.95
C ASP A 185 -6.44 -5.65 19.25
N THR A 186 -5.37 -5.36 19.99
CA THR A 186 -4.26 -4.47 19.59
C THR A 186 -3.61 -4.80 18.25
N HIS A 187 -3.60 -6.08 17.86
CA HIS A 187 -3.02 -6.54 16.59
C HIS A 187 -3.88 -6.16 15.37
N LEU A 188 -5.20 -6.28 15.49
CA LEU A 188 -6.17 -5.93 14.43
C LEU A 188 -6.18 -4.42 14.16
N ILE A 189 -5.99 -3.62 15.20
CA ILE A 189 -5.86 -2.17 15.10
C ILE A 189 -4.64 -1.79 14.27
N TRP A 190 -3.49 -2.45 14.46
CA TRP A 190 -2.27 -2.16 13.70
C TRP A 190 -2.44 -2.44 12.20
N MET A 191 -3.08 -3.56 11.86
CA MET A 191 -3.40 -3.90 10.47
C MET A 191 -4.34 -2.89 9.81
N ALA A 192 -5.42 -2.50 10.49
CA ALA A 192 -6.36 -1.49 9.97
C ALA A 192 -5.69 -0.12 9.81
N PHE A 193 -4.80 0.24 10.73
CA PHE A 193 -4.07 1.50 10.72
C PHE A 193 -3.12 1.60 9.52
N VAL A 194 -2.42 0.52 9.18
CA VAL A 194 -1.56 0.45 7.99
C VAL A 194 -2.37 0.67 6.70
N LEU A 195 -3.59 0.14 6.62
CA LEU A 195 -4.46 0.32 5.45
C LEU A 195 -5.01 1.75 5.33
N LEU A 196 -5.30 2.41 6.46
CA LEU A 196 -6.01 3.69 6.51
C LEU A 196 -5.12 4.95 6.44
N LEU A 197 -3.82 4.87 6.77
CA LEU A 197 -3.01 6.06 7.09
C LEU A 197 -1.83 6.43 6.20
N GLN A 198 -1.58 5.74 5.08
CA GLN A 198 -0.56 6.22 4.14
C GLN A 198 -1.22 6.97 2.98
N ARG A 199 -0.66 8.15 2.69
CA ARG A 199 -1.09 9.14 1.69
C ARG A 199 0.09 9.45 0.80
#